data_AF-A0A7S2HDV4-F1
#
_entry.id   AF-A0A7S2HDV4-F1
#
_cell.length_a   1.000
_cell.length_b   1.000
_cell.length_c   1.000
_cell.angle_alpha   90.00
_cell.angle_beta   90.00
_cell.angle_gamma   90.00
#
_symmetry.space_group_name_H-M   'P 1'
#
loop_
_entity.id
_entity.type
_entity.pdbx_description
1 polymer ?
#
loop_
_entity_poly.entity_id
_entity_poly.type
_entity_poly.pdbx_seq_one_letter_code
_entity_poly.pdbx_strand_id
1 'polypeptide(L)'
;LDLMASSEHSILFHRFYAGSPVCSPTRASCLTGRTPDRDCITYAEGCGQAPAWSCGDDLPLSPRTFTIAEAAKSAGYSTAHIGKWHLGNFFPKPGVTKDDYANNKWPVSSPRVHGFDEWYAT
;
A
#
# COMPACT_ATOMS: atom_id res chain seq x y z
N LEU A 1 -23.75 1.89 6.60
CA LEU A 1 -23.10 0.58 6.80
C LEU A 1 -24.14 -0.49 7.04
N ASP A 2 -25.09 -0.30 7.96
CA ASP A 2 -26.15 -1.27 8.25
C ASP A 2 -26.98 -1.68 7.03
N LEU A 3 -27.35 -0.73 6.17
CA LEU A 3 -28.04 -1.02 4.90
C LEU A 3 -27.24 -1.92 3.95
N MET A 4 -25.90 -1.82 3.96
CA MET A 4 -25.05 -2.73 3.17
C MET A 4 -24.96 -4.11 3.84
N ALA A 5 -24.87 -4.14 5.18
CA ALA A 5 -24.77 -5.39 5.93
C ALA A 5 -26.06 -6.23 5.89
N SER A 6 -27.23 -5.59 5.82
CA SER A 6 -28.54 -6.25 5.78
C SER A 6 -29.05 -6.54 4.37
N SER A 7 -28.29 -6.23 3.32
CA SER A 7 -28.70 -6.46 1.93
C SER A 7 -28.65 -7.94 1.57
N GLU A 8 -29.67 -8.44 0.86
CA GLU A 8 -29.74 -9.84 0.39
C GLU A 8 -28.60 -10.23 -0.57
N HIS A 9 -27.95 -9.24 -1.20
CA HIS A 9 -26.82 -9.44 -2.10
C HIS A 9 -25.45 -9.27 -1.42
N SER A 10 -25.42 -9.22 -0.08
CA SER A 10 -24.19 -9.05 0.70
C SER A 10 -23.92 -10.24 1.62
N ILE A 11 -22.64 -10.44 1.95
CA ILE A 11 -22.20 -11.45 2.92
C ILE A 11 -21.53 -10.74 4.08
N LEU A 12 -21.98 -11.02 5.31
CA LEU A 12 -21.41 -10.48 6.53
C LEU A 12 -20.41 -11.46 7.17
N PHE A 13 -19.16 -11.02 7.29
CA PHE A 13 -18.13 -11.78 8.00
C PHE A 13 -18.07 -11.32 9.46
N HIS A 14 -18.56 -12.16 10.39
CA HIS A 14 -18.42 -11.90 11.83
C HIS A 14 -16.99 -12.08 12.36
N ARG A 15 -16.10 -12.66 11.56
CA ARG A 15 -14.70 -12.90 11.88
C ARG A 15 -13.84 -12.56 10.67
N PHE A 16 -13.57 -11.27 10.50
CA PHE A 16 -12.67 -10.74 9.49
C PHE A 16 -11.48 -10.08 10.18
N TYR A 17 -10.26 -10.49 9.82
CA TYR A 17 -9.03 -10.06 10.49
C TYR A 17 -8.17 -9.24 9.53
N ALA A 18 -7.66 -8.12 10.01
CA ALA A 18 -6.65 -7.35 9.28
C ALA A 18 -5.31 -8.11 9.27
N GLY A 19 -4.47 -7.84 8.26
CA GLY A 19 -3.11 -8.41 8.19
C GLY A 19 -2.20 -7.96 9.34
N SER A 20 -2.51 -6.85 10.02
CA SER A 20 -1.76 -6.31 11.16
C SER A 20 -2.61 -5.31 11.96
N PRO A 21 -2.28 -5.03 13.24
CA PRO A 21 -2.93 -3.96 14.00
C PRO A 21 -2.59 -2.53 13.52
N VAL A 22 -1.71 -2.36 12.52
CA VAL A 22 -1.34 -1.03 11.99
C VAL A 22 -1.54 -0.90 10.48
N CYS A 23 -1.52 0.34 9.99
CA CYS A 23 -1.99 0.72 8.66
C CYS A 23 -1.15 0.19 7.49
N SER A 24 0.15 0.49 7.43
CA SER A 24 1.04 0.10 6.33
C SER A 24 1.09 -1.43 6.09
N PRO A 25 1.39 -2.29 7.08
CA PRO A 25 1.33 -3.75 6.91
C PRO A 25 -0.02 -4.25 6.41
N THR A 26 -1.14 -3.73 6.94
CA THR A 26 -2.48 -4.14 6.52
C THR A 26 -2.72 -3.77 5.05
N ARG A 27 -2.32 -2.56 4.64
CA ARG A 27 -2.47 -2.10 3.26
C ARG A 27 -1.64 -2.93 2.29
N ALA A 28 -0.39 -3.24 2.66
CA ALA A 28 0.45 -4.14 1.88
C ALA A 28 -0.22 -5.51 1.73
N SER A 29 -0.68 -6.10 2.84
CA SER A 29 -1.36 -7.39 2.85
C SER A 29 -2.60 -7.41 1.94
N CYS A 30 -3.40 -6.33 1.93
CA CYS A 30 -4.56 -6.21 1.04
C CYS A 30 -4.18 -6.16 -0.45
N LEU A 31 -3.04 -5.54 -0.80
CA LEU A 31 -2.59 -5.42 -2.19
C LEU A 31 -1.89 -6.68 -2.69
N THR A 32 -1.11 -7.35 -1.83
CA THR A 32 -0.20 -8.43 -2.23
C THR A 32 -0.74 -9.81 -1.88
N GLY A 33 -1.71 -9.90 -0.98
CA GLY A 33 -2.21 -11.17 -0.44
C GLY A 33 -1.20 -11.91 0.44
N ARG A 34 -0.13 -11.24 0.89
CA ARG A 34 0.97 -11.81 1.68
C ARG A 34 0.91 -11.32 3.12
N THR A 35 1.47 -12.10 4.04
CA THR A 35 1.65 -11.65 5.42
C THR A 35 2.69 -10.52 5.48
N PRO A 36 2.59 -9.58 6.44
CA PRO A 36 3.52 -8.46 6.57
C PRO A 36 5.01 -8.82 6.51
N ASP A 37 5.40 -9.93 7.14
CA ASP A 37 6.79 -10.39 7.21
C ASP A 37 7.36 -10.76 5.83
N ARG A 38 6.52 -11.23 4.91
CA ARG A 38 6.93 -11.61 3.56
C ARG A 38 7.25 -10.43 2.67
N ASP A 39 6.75 -9.25 3.02
CA ASP A 39 7.04 -7.99 2.35
C ASP A 39 7.97 -7.11 3.21
N CYS A 40 8.34 -7.54 4.42
CA CYS A 40 9.12 -6.81 5.44
C CYS A 40 8.50 -5.46 5.88
N ILE A 41 7.19 -5.30 5.70
CA ILE A 41 6.47 -4.10 6.12
C ILE A 41 5.79 -4.40 7.45
N THR A 42 6.50 -4.32 8.57
CA THR A 42 5.98 -4.74 9.89
C THR A 42 5.55 -3.58 10.80
N TYR A 43 5.84 -2.34 10.41
CA TYR A 43 5.54 -1.13 11.16
C TYR A 43 4.80 -0.10 10.30
N ALA A 44 4.17 0.88 10.95
CA ALA A 44 3.53 1.98 10.25
C ALA A 44 4.58 2.96 9.70
N GLU A 45 4.47 3.26 8.41
CA GLU A 45 5.23 4.34 7.79
C GLU A 45 4.95 5.68 8.52
N GLY A 46 5.99 6.47 8.78
CA GLY A 46 5.84 7.77 9.45
C GLY A 46 5.87 7.76 10.99
N CYS A 47 5.98 6.60 11.66
CA CYS A 47 5.91 6.51 13.13
C CYS A 47 7.26 6.63 13.88
N GLY A 48 8.30 7.22 13.27
CA GLY A 48 9.58 7.54 13.93
C GLY A 48 10.48 6.34 14.22
N GLN A 49 10.00 5.13 13.96
CA GLN A 49 10.80 3.93 13.84
C GLN A 49 11.43 3.89 12.44
N ALA A 50 12.50 3.12 12.25
CA ALA A 50 13.13 2.95 10.93
C ALA A 50 12.05 2.72 9.85
N PRO A 51 12.24 3.23 8.62
CA PRO A 51 11.21 3.10 7.60
C PRO A 51 10.88 1.62 7.42
N ALA A 52 9.62 1.29 7.13
CA ALA A 52 9.21 -0.09 6.90
C ALA A 52 9.68 -0.50 5.51
N TRP A 53 11.00 -0.61 5.32
CA TRP A 53 11.63 -0.99 4.07
C TRP A 53 11.26 -2.42 3.72
N SER A 54 10.81 -2.63 2.49
CA SER A 54 10.62 -3.98 1.97
C SER A 54 11.94 -4.74 1.93
N CYS A 55 11.84 -6.07 1.88
CA CYS A 55 12.98 -6.97 2.02
C CYS A 55 14.07 -6.69 0.97
N GLY A 56 15.10 -5.92 1.35
CA GLY A 56 16.24 -5.59 0.49
C GLY A 56 15.98 -4.51 -0.56
N ASP A 57 14.90 -3.72 -0.43
CA ASP A 57 14.65 -2.56 -1.29
C ASP A 57 14.59 -1.27 -0.48
N ASP A 58 14.84 -0.17 -1.19
CA ASP A 58 14.83 1.18 -0.64
C ASP A 58 13.42 1.80 -0.52
N LEU A 59 12.38 0.99 -0.73
CA LEU A 59 10.98 1.41 -0.80
C LEU A 59 10.12 0.61 0.18
N PRO A 60 9.05 1.20 0.73
CA PRO A 60 8.21 0.48 1.68
C PRO A 60 7.56 -0.76 1.08
N LEU A 61 6.88 -0.64 -0.06
CA LEU A 61 6.47 -1.81 -0.85
C LEU A 61 7.37 -1.93 -2.09
N SER A 62 7.99 -3.11 -2.24
CA SER A 62 8.87 -3.39 -3.36
C SER A 62 8.13 -3.31 -4.69
N PRO A 63 8.65 -2.61 -5.72
CA PRO A 63 8.10 -2.66 -7.09
C PRO A 63 8.16 -4.05 -7.73
N ARG A 64 8.88 -5.01 -7.11
CA ARG A 64 8.91 -6.41 -7.56
C ARG A 64 7.79 -7.24 -6.96
N THR A 65 7.09 -6.73 -5.95
CA THR A 65 5.99 -7.46 -5.32
C THR A 65 4.71 -7.27 -6.15
N PHE A 66 4.26 -8.35 -6.76
CA PHE A 66 3.04 -8.36 -7.56
C PHE A 66 1.80 -8.05 -6.72
N THR A 67 0.92 -7.21 -7.24
CA THR A 67 -0.27 -6.69 -6.57
C THR A 67 -1.56 -7.08 -7.29
N ILE A 68 -2.68 -7.00 -6.58
CA ILE A 68 -4.02 -7.21 -7.13
C ILE A 68 -4.36 -6.23 -8.26
N ALA A 69 -3.81 -5.01 -8.23
CA ALA A 69 -4.01 -4.03 -9.28
C ALA A 69 -3.28 -4.44 -10.57
N GLU A 70 -2.05 -4.94 -10.47
CA GLU A 70 -1.33 -5.51 -11.63
C GLU A 70 -2.04 -6.76 -12.17
N ALA A 71 -2.58 -7.61 -11.29
CA ALA A 71 -3.39 -8.75 -11.70
C ALA A 71 -4.64 -8.31 -12.49
N ALA A 72 -5.40 -7.34 -11.96
CA ALA A 72 -6.58 -6.81 -12.62
C ALA A 72 -6.24 -6.15 -13.97
N LYS A 73 -5.17 -5.35 -14.00
CA LYS A 73 -4.68 -4.72 -15.23
C LYS A 73 -4.28 -5.74 -16.29
N SER A 74 -3.60 -6.82 -15.89
CA SER A 74 -3.24 -7.91 -16.81
C SER A 74 -4.46 -8.63 -17.41
N ALA A 75 -5.59 -8.61 -16.70
CA ALA A 75 -6.88 -9.14 -17.16
C ALA A 75 -7.71 -8.13 -17.98
N GLY A 76 -7.18 -6.93 -18.29
CA GLY A 76 -7.86 -5.93 -19.13
C GLY A 76 -8.74 -4.94 -18.36
N TYR A 77 -8.66 -4.90 -17.03
CA TYR A 77 -9.37 -3.90 -16.23
C TYR A 77 -8.62 -2.57 -16.20
N SER A 78 -9.35 -1.45 -16.25
CA SER A 78 -8.82 -0.15 -15.85
C SER A 78 -8.69 -0.07 -14.33
N THR A 79 -7.57 0.44 -13.84
CA THR A 79 -7.26 0.45 -12.41
C THR A 79 -7.10 1.87 -11.87
N ALA A 80 -7.73 2.17 -10.73
CA ALA A 80 -7.59 3.46 -10.06
C ALA A 80 -7.43 3.32 -8.54
N HIS A 81 -6.57 4.14 -7.93
CA HIS A 81 -6.44 4.25 -6.47
C HIS A 81 -6.91 5.62 -5.98
N ILE A 82 -7.87 5.66 -5.06
CA ILE A 82 -8.41 6.90 -4.51
C ILE A 82 -8.29 6.89 -2.99
N GLY A 83 -7.69 7.97 -2.44
CA GLY A 83 -7.52 8.17 -1.01
C GLY A 83 -6.17 7.69 -0.50
N LYS A 84 -6.10 7.41 0.81
CA LYS A 84 -4.84 7.18 1.51
C LYS A 84 -4.06 5.99 0.94
N TRP A 85 -2.77 6.19 0.65
CA TRP A 85 -1.88 5.13 0.16
C TRP A 85 -1.09 4.47 1.30
N HIS A 86 -0.33 5.26 2.05
CA HIS A 86 0.45 4.86 3.24
C HIS A 86 1.44 3.69 3.06
N LEU A 87 1.87 3.46 1.81
CA LEU A 87 2.96 2.55 1.41
C LEU A 87 4.04 3.30 0.61
N GLY A 88 4.01 4.63 0.64
CA GLY A 88 5.04 5.51 0.12
C GLY A 88 6.04 5.86 1.22
N ASN A 89 7.26 6.19 0.85
CA ASN A 89 8.29 6.56 1.82
C ASN A 89 8.00 7.97 2.37
N PHE A 90 7.72 8.08 3.67
CA PHE A 90 7.47 9.37 4.34
C PHE A 90 8.70 9.93 5.04
N PHE A 91 9.78 9.16 5.14
CA PHE A 91 11.02 9.59 5.76
C PHE A 91 12.11 9.84 4.72
N PRO A 92 12.79 10.99 4.80
CA PRO A 92 13.94 11.20 3.96
C PRO A 92 15.03 10.19 4.31
N LYS A 93 15.61 9.53 3.30
CA LYS A 93 16.87 8.81 3.50
C LYS A 93 17.93 9.75 4.09
N PRO A 94 18.89 9.26 4.90
CA PRO A 94 20.03 10.06 5.31
C PRO A 94 20.70 10.72 4.09
N GLY A 95 20.85 12.05 4.13
CA GLY A 95 21.41 12.82 3.01
C GLY A 95 20.42 13.23 1.92
N VAL A 96 19.14 12.91 2.05
CA VAL A 96 18.06 13.37 1.18
C VAL A 96 17.14 14.27 2.00
N THR A 97 16.79 15.44 1.49
CA THR A 97 15.92 16.40 2.19
C THR A 97 14.45 16.16 1.87
N LYS A 98 13.53 16.71 2.67
CA LYS A 98 12.09 16.71 2.32
C LYS A 98 11.83 17.40 0.97
N ASP A 99 12.61 18.42 0.64
CA ASP A 99 12.49 19.15 -0.62
C ASP A 99 13.00 18.32 -1.80
N ASP A 100 14.00 17.47 -1.62
CA ASP A 100 14.43 16.51 -2.64
C ASP A 100 13.32 15.50 -2.97
N TYR A 101 12.56 15.05 -1.97
CA TYR A 101 11.40 14.18 -2.20
C TYR A 101 10.25 14.89 -2.93
N ALA A 102 9.98 16.16 -2.58
CA ALA A 102 8.92 16.95 -3.20
C ALA A 102 9.25 17.34 -4.64
N ASN A 103 10.51 17.74 -4.90
CA ASN A 103 10.95 18.24 -6.20
C ASN A 103 11.30 17.12 -7.19
N ASN A 104 11.55 15.89 -6.73
CA ASN A 104 11.73 14.70 -7.58
C ASN A 104 10.40 13.93 -7.80
N LYS A 105 9.24 14.58 -7.64
CA LYS A 105 7.87 14.13 -8.04
C LYS A 105 7.40 12.72 -7.63
N TRP A 106 7.90 12.16 -6.54
CA TRP A 106 7.56 10.82 -5.98
C TRP A 106 8.13 9.59 -6.74
N PRO A 107 9.45 9.29 -6.63
CA PRO A 107 10.01 7.99 -6.98
C PRO A 107 9.87 7.03 -5.79
N VAL A 108 8.70 7.01 -5.17
CA VAL A 108 8.39 6.09 -4.06
C VAL A 108 7.49 4.98 -4.59
N SER A 109 7.41 3.89 -3.82
CA SER A 109 6.29 2.94 -3.89
C SER A 109 4.97 3.72 -3.86
N SER A 110 4.48 4.08 -5.04
CA SER A 110 3.30 4.91 -5.31
C SER A 110 2.28 4.04 -6.05
N PRO A 111 1.00 4.40 -6.06
CA PRO A 111 0.01 3.58 -6.77
C PRO A 111 0.41 3.26 -8.22
N ARG A 112 1.01 4.22 -8.94
CA ARG A 112 1.44 4.01 -10.33
C ARG A 112 2.37 2.81 -10.53
N VAL A 113 3.38 2.68 -9.66
CA VAL A 113 4.38 1.60 -9.79
C VAL A 113 3.80 0.24 -9.39
N HIS A 114 2.62 0.24 -8.78
CA HIS A 114 1.88 -0.94 -8.33
C HIS A 114 0.61 -1.17 -9.16
N GLY A 115 0.68 -0.88 -10.45
CA GLY A 115 -0.35 -1.30 -11.41
C GLY A 115 -1.61 -0.44 -11.50
N PHE A 116 -1.68 0.71 -10.83
CA PHE A 116 -2.79 1.66 -10.98
C PHE A 116 -2.57 2.61 -12.16
N ASP A 117 -3.53 2.68 -13.09
CA ASP A 117 -3.50 3.60 -14.23
C ASP A 117 -3.71 5.06 -13.80
N GLU A 118 -4.68 5.27 -12.90
CA GLU A 118 -5.04 6.58 -12.35
C GLU A 118 -4.90 6.57 -10.82
N TRP A 119 -4.47 7.68 -10.21
CA TRP A 119 -4.50 7.78 -8.75
C TRP A 119 -4.65 9.20 -8.22
N TYR A 120 -5.42 9.30 -7.13
CA TYR A 120 -5.57 10.49 -6.30
C TYR A 120 -5.25 10.09 -4.86
N ALA A 121 -3.95 10.11 -4.52
CA ALA A 121 -3.45 9.55 -3.28
C ALA A 121 -2.89 10.61 -2.32
N THR A 122 -3.06 10.36 -1.02
CA THR A 122 -2.48 11.10 0.10
C THR A 122 -1.59 10.22 0.96
#